data_AF-A0A2V3ZWZ6-F1
#
_entry.id   AF-A0A2V3ZWZ6-F1
#
_cell.length_a   1.000
_cell.length_b   1.000
_cell.length_c   1.000
_cell.angle_alpha   90.00
_cell.angle_beta   90.00
_cell.angle_gamma   90.00
#
_symmetry.space_group_name_H-M   'P 1'
#
loop_
_entity.id
_entity.type
_entity.pdbx_description
1 polymer ?
#
loop_
_entity_poly.entity_id
_entity_poly.type
_entity_poly.pdbx_seq_one_letter_code
_entity_poly.pdbx_strand_id
1 'polypeptide(L)'
;MKKITRKLITLIAITIVLANLLSGIINLFTEGIGKGYTYETYDGKYKFTYVPSKGGKFERVKTYFEFLQEDDPHYKGTELFRTFERKPLQFWNWYSYMFSEAYSFQYRELSKGSVHYRGLEKQ
;
A
#
# COMPACT_ATOMS: atom_id res chain seq x y z
N MET A 1 -39.83 1.77 -6.50
CA MET A 1 -38.70 2.45 -7.19
C MET A 1 -38.98 2.53 -8.68
N LYS A 2 -38.87 3.72 -9.29
CA LYS A 2 -39.09 3.90 -10.74
C LYS A 2 -38.03 3.10 -11.52
N LYS A 3 -38.37 2.60 -12.72
CA LYS A 3 -37.45 1.79 -13.57
C LYS A 3 -36.12 2.53 -13.84
N ILE A 4 -36.18 3.85 -13.98
CA ILE A 4 -35.00 4.72 -14.17
C ILE A 4 -34.07 4.67 -12.95
N THR A 5 -34.62 4.78 -11.73
CA THR A 5 -33.85 4.70 -10.49
C THR A 5 -33.10 3.37 -10.37
N ARG A 6 -33.75 2.25 -10.74
CA ARG A 6 -33.11 0.92 -10.73
C ARG A 6 -31.93 0.86 -11.71
N LYS A 7 -32.12 1.31 -12.95
CA LYS A 7 -31.04 1.36 -13.95
C LYS A 7 -29.86 2.20 -13.49
N LEU A 8 -30.12 3.35 -12.88
CA LEU A 8 -29.07 4.23 -12.36
C LEU A 8 -28.27 3.57 -11.23
N ILE A 9 -28.95 2.93 -10.27
CA ILE A 9 -28.29 2.19 -9.18
C ILE A 9 -27.42 1.06 -9.74
N THR A 10 -27.94 0.29 -10.70
CA THR A 10 -27.18 -0.77 -11.36
C THR A 10 -25.94 -0.23 -12.07
N LEU A 11 -26.08 0.89 -12.80
CA LEU A 11 -24.95 1.53 -13.47
C LEU A 11 -23.87 1.96 -12.47
N ILE A 12 -24.27 2.64 -11.39
CA ILE A 12 -23.34 3.08 -10.33
C ILE A 12 -22.61 1.88 -9.71
N ALA A 13 -23.33 0.80 -9.39
CA ALA A 13 -22.74 -0.40 -8.83
C ALA A 13 -21.70 -1.03 -9.78
N ILE A 14 -22.03 -1.15 -11.07
CA ILE A 14 -21.09 -1.66 -12.09
C ILE A 14 -19.87 -0.75 -12.17
N THR A 15 -20.04 0.57 -12.18
CA THR A 15 -18.93 1.53 -12.21
C THR A 15 -18.01 1.36 -11.00
N ILE A 16 -18.55 1.20 -9.79
CA ILE A 16 -17.74 1.00 -8.57
C ILE A 16 -16.94 -0.31 -8.65
N VAL A 17 -17.58 -1.40 -9.11
CA VAL A 17 -16.92 -2.71 -9.26
C VAL A 17 -15.80 -2.62 -10.29
N LEU A 18 -16.07 -2.07 -11.48
CA LEU A 18 -15.06 -1.91 -12.54
C LEU A 18 -13.92 -0.98 -12.10
N ALA A 19 -14.22 0.09 -11.39
CA ALA A 19 -13.21 1.01 -10.88
C ALA A 19 -12.25 0.31 -9.90
N ASN A 20 -12.75 -0.59 -9.04
CA ASN A 20 -11.89 -1.37 -8.14
C ASN A 20 -11.04 -2.42 -8.89
N LEU A 21 -11.60 -3.08 -9.91
CA LEU A 21 -10.84 -4.01 -10.76
C LEU A 21 -9.73 -3.30 -11.55
N LEU A 22 -9.97 -2.07 -11.98
CA LEU A 22 -9.01 -1.25 -12.74
C LEU A 22 -8.18 -0.30 -11.87
N SER A 23 -8.19 -0.49 -10.55
CA SER A 23 -7.55 0.40 -9.57
C SER A 23 -6.07 0.68 -9.87
N GLY A 24 -5.31 -0.34 -10.29
CA GLY A 24 -3.90 -0.19 -10.67
C GLY A 24 -3.69 0.76 -11.84
N ILE A 25 -4.55 0.70 -12.86
CA ILE A 25 -4.51 1.59 -14.03
C ILE A 25 -4.92 3.00 -13.61
N ILE A 26 -6.01 3.15 -12.85
CA ILE A 26 -6.48 4.45 -12.36
C ILE A 26 -5.42 5.13 -11.50
N ASN A 27 -4.74 4.39 -10.62
CA ASN A 27 -3.66 4.91 -9.78
C ASN A 27 -2.45 5.37 -10.60
N LEU A 28 -2.15 4.70 -11.73
CA LEU A 28 -1.08 5.14 -12.63
C LEU A 28 -1.34 6.55 -13.18
N PHE A 29 -2.60 6.85 -13.54
CA PHE A 29 -3.00 8.15 -14.08
C PHE A 29 -3.24 9.21 -13.01
N THR A 30 -3.74 8.82 -11.83
CA THR A 30 -4.13 9.77 -10.77
C THR A 30 -3.01 10.06 -9.77
N GLU A 31 -2.11 9.12 -9.55
CA GLU A 31 -1.01 9.25 -8.58
C GLU A 31 0.37 9.25 -9.23
N GLY A 32 0.42 9.01 -10.54
CA GLY A 32 1.63 9.03 -11.34
C GLY A 32 2.42 7.72 -11.32
N ILE A 33 3.38 7.64 -12.24
CA ILE A 33 4.36 6.57 -12.28
C ILE A 33 5.34 6.79 -11.13
N GLY A 34 5.56 5.78 -10.30
CA GLY A 34 6.58 5.85 -9.26
C GLY A 34 6.08 6.05 -7.84
N LYS A 35 4.76 6.09 -7.59
CA LYS A 35 4.24 6.10 -6.21
C LYS A 35 4.76 4.88 -5.44
N GLY A 36 5.57 5.15 -4.43
CA GLY A 36 6.10 4.16 -3.51
C GLY A 36 5.14 3.91 -2.35
N TYR A 37 5.08 2.67 -1.92
CA TYR A 37 4.45 2.24 -0.69
C TYR A 37 5.57 1.96 0.31
N THR A 38 5.70 2.86 1.27
CA THR A 38 6.75 2.81 2.28
C THR A 38 6.23 2.26 3.60
N TYR A 39 7.04 1.41 4.21
CA TYR A 39 6.87 0.83 5.52
C TYR A 39 8.09 1.14 6.36
N GLU A 40 7.91 1.23 7.67
CA GLU A 40 8.93 1.67 8.59
C GLU A 40 8.82 0.94 9.94
N THR A 41 9.95 0.64 10.57
CA THR A 41 10.00 0.08 11.93
C THR A 41 9.62 1.13 12.98
N TYR A 42 9.26 0.69 14.20
CA TYR A 42 8.84 1.61 15.28
C TYR A 42 9.83 2.75 15.56
N ASP A 43 11.13 2.46 15.53
CA ASP A 43 12.21 3.41 15.78
C ASP A 43 12.60 4.23 14.54
N GLY A 44 11.99 3.94 13.39
CA GLY A 44 12.32 4.55 12.11
C GLY A 44 13.62 4.06 11.48
N LYS A 45 14.37 3.15 12.10
CA LYS A 45 15.72 2.82 11.60
C LYS A 45 15.69 2.15 10.23
N TYR A 46 14.69 1.32 9.96
CA TYR A 46 14.54 0.63 8.67
C TYR A 46 13.31 1.09 7.93
N LYS A 47 13.50 1.39 6.64
CA LYS A 47 12.43 1.69 5.69
C LYS A 47 12.44 0.74 4.52
N PHE A 48 11.27 0.18 4.22
CA PHE A 48 11.07 -0.68 3.07
C PHE A 48 10.11 0.01 2.12
N THR A 49 10.51 0.20 0.87
CA THR A 49 9.64 0.81 -0.13
C THR A 49 9.56 -0.05 -1.37
N TYR A 50 8.34 -0.32 -1.82
CA TYR A 50 8.11 -0.92 -3.13
C TYR A 50 7.27 0.01 -4.00
N VAL A 51 7.49 -0.06 -5.31
CA VAL A 51 6.76 0.72 -6.31
C VAL A 51 6.02 -0.26 -7.22
N PRO A 52 4.69 -0.37 -7.13
CA PRO A 52 3.92 -1.32 -7.94
C PRO A 52 4.11 -1.12 -9.44
N SER A 53 4.18 0.14 -9.89
CA SER A 53 4.36 0.46 -11.31
C SER A 53 5.73 0.03 -11.86
N LYS A 54 6.69 -0.31 -10.99
CA LYS A 54 8.01 -0.86 -11.35
C LYS A 54 8.12 -2.37 -11.06
N GLY A 55 7.00 -3.06 -10.90
CA GLY A 55 6.95 -4.48 -10.57
C GLY A 55 7.33 -4.81 -9.11
N GLY A 56 7.45 -3.80 -8.25
CA GLY A 56 7.65 -4.00 -6.81
C GLY A 56 6.41 -4.61 -6.18
N LYS A 57 6.61 -5.53 -5.23
CA LYS A 57 5.52 -6.23 -4.55
C LYS A 57 5.67 -6.15 -3.03
N PHE A 58 4.55 -6.18 -2.32
CA PHE A 58 4.52 -6.13 -0.85
C PHE A 58 5.23 -7.34 -0.22
N GLU A 59 5.18 -8.51 -0.85
CA GLU A 59 5.83 -9.73 -0.37
C GLU A 59 7.33 -9.54 -0.15
N ARG A 60 7.99 -8.68 -0.94
CA ARG A 60 9.41 -8.36 -0.71
C ARG A 60 9.62 -7.64 0.62
N VAL A 61 8.74 -6.71 0.98
CA VAL A 61 8.80 -6.01 2.27
C VAL A 61 8.68 -7.00 3.41
N LYS A 62 7.71 -7.93 3.32
CA LYS A 62 7.48 -8.97 4.32
C LYS A 62 8.71 -9.85 4.50
N THR A 63 9.25 -10.38 3.41
CA THR A 63 10.45 -11.23 3.43
C THR A 63 11.66 -10.48 4.02
N TYR A 64 11.90 -9.23 3.66
CA TYR A 64 13.01 -8.46 4.25
C TYR A 64 12.80 -8.16 5.73
N PHE A 65 11.56 -7.91 6.14
CA PHE A 65 11.24 -7.68 7.54
C PHE A 65 11.40 -8.95 8.38
N GLU A 66 11.02 -10.12 7.85
CA GLU A 66 11.28 -11.42 8.48
C GLU A 66 12.79 -11.65 8.65
N PHE A 67 13.58 -11.41 7.60
CA PHE A 67 15.04 -11.49 7.70
C PHE A 67 15.64 -10.54 8.73
N LEU A 68 15.14 -9.30 8.82
CA LEU A 68 15.60 -8.34 9.82
C LEU A 68 15.36 -8.85 11.25
N GLN A 69 14.21 -9.48 11.50
CA GLN A 69 13.88 -10.02 12.82
C GLN A 69 14.70 -11.27 13.19
N GLU A 70 15.19 -12.00 12.19
CA GLU A 70 16.09 -13.15 12.39
C GLU A 70 17.54 -12.73 12.63
N ASP A 71 18.02 -11.73 11.89
CA ASP A 71 19.42 -11.28 11.89
C ASP A 71 19.76 -10.34 13.05
N ASP A 72 18.81 -9.50 13.48
CA ASP A 72 19.00 -8.54 14.58
C ASP A 72 18.02 -8.81 15.74
N PRO A 73 18.48 -9.38 16.87
CA PRO A 73 17.66 -9.63 18.05
C PRO A 73 16.97 -8.37 18.61
N HIS A 74 17.49 -7.18 18.34
CA HIS A 74 16.87 -5.91 18.75
C HIS A 74 15.52 -5.67 18.07
N TYR A 75 15.30 -6.26 16.89
CA TYR A 75 14.07 -6.09 16.11
C TYR A 75 13.11 -7.27 16.22
N LYS A 76 13.51 -8.34 16.91
CA LYS A 76 12.66 -9.50 17.12
C LYS A 76 11.39 -9.08 17.87
N GLY A 77 10.23 -9.30 17.23
CA GLY A 77 8.93 -8.92 17.79
C GLY A 77 8.61 -7.43 17.69
N THR A 78 9.39 -6.65 16.93
CA THR A 78 9.01 -5.28 16.59
C THR A 78 7.88 -5.26 15.57
N GLU A 79 7.16 -4.15 15.51
CA GLU A 79 6.07 -3.96 14.55
C GLU A 79 6.52 -3.12 13.34
N LEU A 80 5.89 -3.42 12.21
CA LEU A 80 6.04 -2.66 10.97
C LEU A 80 4.85 -1.70 10.81
N PHE A 81 5.11 -0.45 10.44
CA PHE A 81 4.09 0.57 10.21
C PHE A 81 4.03 0.93 8.73
N ARG A 82 2.82 1.16 8.20
CA ARG A 82 2.66 1.78 6.87
C ARG A 82 2.72 3.29 7.00
N THR A 83 3.35 3.94 6.04
CA THR A 83 3.49 5.41 6.04
C THR A 83 2.69 6.11 4.93
N PHE A 84 1.84 5.35 4.25
CA PHE A 84 0.89 5.84 3.26
C PHE A 84 -0.54 5.76 3.80
N GLU A 85 -1.35 6.77 3.46
CA GLU A 85 -2.72 6.91 3.92
C GLU A 85 -3.73 6.21 3.00
N ARG A 86 -4.86 5.81 3.61
CA ARG A 86 -6.07 5.46 2.86
C ARG A 86 -6.75 6.78 2.48
N LYS A 87 -7.16 6.93 1.22
CA LYS A 87 -7.86 8.13 0.74
C LYS A 87 -9.34 7.79 0.54
N PRO A 88 -10.26 8.17 1.43
CA PRO A 88 -11.65 7.71 1.39
C PRO A 88 -12.38 8.04 0.09
N LEU A 89 -12.04 9.18 -0.54
CA LEU A 89 -12.63 9.60 -1.81
C LEU A 89 -12.16 8.79 -3.02
N GLN A 90 -11.06 8.03 -2.89
CA GLN A 90 -10.58 7.13 -3.92
C GLN A 90 -11.31 5.78 -3.83
N PHE A 91 -12.60 5.77 -4.18
CA PHE A 91 -13.44 4.57 -4.09
C PHE A 91 -12.95 3.40 -4.96
N TRP A 92 -12.15 3.69 -5.98
CA TRP A 92 -11.46 2.68 -6.79
C TRP A 92 -10.38 1.91 -6.00
N ASN A 93 -9.99 2.36 -4.81
CA ASN A 93 -9.02 1.67 -3.96
C ASN A 93 -9.64 0.95 -2.75
N TRP A 94 -10.98 1.04 -2.56
CA TRP A 94 -11.64 0.49 -1.37
C TRP A 94 -11.44 -1.01 -1.20
N TYR A 95 -11.49 -1.78 -2.28
CA TYR A 95 -11.19 -3.21 -2.23
C TYR A 95 -9.78 -3.47 -1.68
N SER A 96 -8.78 -2.78 -2.22
CA SER A 96 -7.39 -2.88 -1.74
C SER A 96 -7.25 -2.44 -0.28
N TYR A 97 -7.93 -1.37 0.13
CA TYR A 97 -7.89 -0.88 1.51
C TYR A 97 -8.47 -1.87 2.53
N MET A 98 -9.46 -2.67 2.10
CA MET A 98 -10.17 -3.62 2.96
C MET A 98 -9.49 -4.98 3.00
N PHE A 99 -8.99 -5.47 1.87
CA PHE A 99 -8.59 -6.87 1.71
C PHE A 99 -7.10 -7.09 1.44
N SER A 100 -6.33 -6.05 1.13
CA SER A 100 -4.88 -6.21 0.92
C SER A 100 -4.13 -6.23 2.25
N GLU A 101 -3.22 -7.20 2.42
CA GLU A 101 -2.29 -7.28 3.54
C GLU A 101 -1.43 -6.01 3.66
N ALA A 102 -1.13 -5.33 2.54
CA ALA A 102 -0.41 -4.05 2.55
C ALA A 102 -1.08 -2.97 3.44
N TYR A 103 -2.41 -3.02 3.58
CA TYR A 103 -3.17 -2.06 4.37
C TYR A 103 -3.56 -2.58 5.77
N SER A 104 -3.13 -3.79 6.17
CA SER A 104 -3.41 -4.35 7.49
C SER A 104 -2.54 -3.70 8.59
N PHE A 105 -1.38 -3.17 8.23
CA PHE A 105 -0.46 -2.49 9.14
C PHE A 105 -1.01 -1.15 9.64
N GLN A 106 -0.63 -0.80 10.87
CA GLN A 106 -0.98 0.48 11.47
C GLN A 106 -0.36 1.64 10.69
N TYR A 107 -1.13 2.72 10.54
CA TYR A 107 -0.63 3.94 9.92
C TYR A 107 0.24 4.74 10.89
N ARG A 108 1.34 5.28 10.38
CA ARG A 108 2.15 6.29 11.06
C ARG A 108 2.68 7.28 10.03
N GLU A 109 2.82 8.55 10.42
CA GLU A 109 3.54 9.52 9.59
C GLU A 109 5.02 9.11 9.44
N LEU A 110 5.57 9.29 8.25
CA LEU A 110 6.96 8.92 7.93
C LEU A 110 7.94 9.67 8.85
N SER A 111 8.83 8.95 9.53
CA SER A 111 9.81 9.62 10.39
C SER A 111 10.83 10.43 9.56
N LYS A 112 11.25 11.58 10.10
CA LYS A 112 12.29 12.44 9.50
C LYS A 112 13.67 11.93 9.95
N GLY A 113 14.53 11.53 9.01
CA GLY A 113 15.94 11.15 9.29
C GLY A 113 16.30 9.68 9.11
N SER A 114 15.40 8.87 8.58
CA SER A 114 15.48 7.42 8.56
C SER A 114 16.02 6.84 7.26
N VAL A 115 16.85 5.80 7.38
CA VAL A 115 17.63 5.21 6.28
C VAL A 115 16.70 4.52 5.29
N HIS A 116 16.72 5.00 4.04
CA HIS A 116 15.84 4.49 3.00
C HIS A 116 16.49 3.27 2.30
N TYR A 117 16.09 2.05 2.67
CA TYR A 117 16.50 0.85 1.93
C TYR A 117 15.65 0.73 0.66
N ARG A 118 16.09 1.40 -0.41
CA ARG A 118 15.60 1.11 -1.77
C ARG A 118 16.25 -0.22 -2.15
N GLY A 119 15.44 -1.28 -2.27
CA GLY A 119 15.85 -2.68 -2.41
C GLY A 119 17.27 -2.88 -2.92
N LEU A 120 18.12 -3.43 -2.04
CA LEU A 120 19.55 -3.72 -2.20
C LEU A 120 20.02 -3.83 -3.66
N GLU A 121 20.41 -2.70 -4.26
CA GLU A 121 21.61 -2.69 -5.08
C GLU A 121 22.77 -2.67 -4.08
N LYS A 122 23.45 -3.81 -3.91
CA LYS A 122 24.81 -3.81 -3.38
C LYS A 122 25.63 -2.89 -4.30
N GLN A 123 26.11 -1.76 -3.79
CA GLN A 123 27.35 -1.19 -4.28
C GLN A 123 28.49 -1.83 -3.51
#